data_AF-O48598-F1
#
_entry.id   AF-O48598-F1
#
_cell.length_a   1.000
_cell.length_b   1.000
_cell.length_c   1.000
_cell.angle_alpha   90.00
_cell.angle_beta   90.00
_cell.angle_gamma   90.00
#
_symmetry.space_group_name_H-M   'P 1'
#
loop_
_entity.id
_entity.type
_entity.pdbx_description
1 polymer ?
#
loop_
_entity_poly.entity_id
_entity_poly.type
_entity_poly.pdbx_seq_one_letter_code
_entity_poly.pdbx_strand_id
1 'polypeptide(L)'
;AVSVKSQLQQIARPMYSNPPVHGALVVSIILNDPELKSLWLKEVKGMADRIIGMRKALRENLEGLGSPLSWDHITNQIGMFCYSGMTPEQVVRLTNEYHIYMTRNGRISMAGVTTGNVAYLANAIHEVTKTK
;
A
#
# COMPACT_ATOMS: atom_id res chain seq x y z
N ALA A 1 28.33 9.07 -20.25
CA ALA A 1 27.15 9.76 -19.67
C ALA A 1 26.48 10.72 -20.66
N VAL A 2 27.22 11.65 -21.28
CA VAL A 2 26.65 12.65 -22.23
C VAL A 2 25.91 12.00 -23.41
N SER A 3 26.48 10.96 -24.01
CA SER A 3 25.87 10.24 -25.15
C SER A 3 24.57 9.52 -24.80
N VAL A 4 24.35 9.13 -23.54
CA VAL A 4 23.09 8.49 -23.11
C VAL A 4 22.02 9.55 -22.90
N LYS A 5 22.38 10.69 -22.29
CA LYS A 5 21.44 11.80 -22.05
C LYS A 5 20.89 12.36 -23.37
N SER A 6 21.73 12.56 -24.38
CA SER A 6 21.27 13.08 -25.67
C SER A 6 20.29 12.14 -26.36
N GLN A 7 20.53 10.83 -26.30
CA GLN A 7 19.61 9.83 -26.85
C GLN A 7 18.28 9.81 -26.09
N LEU A 8 18.29 9.86 -24.75
CA LEU A 8 17.06 9.95 -23.96
C LEU A 8 16.25 11.23 -24.28
N GLN A 9 16.92 12.36 -24.51
CA GLN A 9 16.27 13.60 -24.93
C GLN A 9 15.65 13.49 -26.33
N GLN A 10 16.33 12.82 -27.27
CA GLN A 10 15.78 12.55 -28.61
C GLN A 10 14.55 11.66 -28.56
N ILE A 11 14.47 10.70 -27.64
CA ILE A 11 13.27 9.86 -27.43
C ILE A 11 12.15 10.66 -26.75
N ALA A 12 12.47 11.47 -25.73
CA ALA A 12 11.48 12.29 -25.02
C ALA A 12 10.78 13.31 -25.92
N ARG A 13 11.52 13.92 -26.85
CA ARG A 13 11.03 15.00 -27.72
C ARG A 13 9.78 14.62 -28.54
N PRO A 14 9.73 13.49 -29.28
CA PRO A 14 8.53 13.07 -29.98
C PRO A 14 7.48 12.41 -29.06
N MET A 15 7.87 11.84 -27.91
CA MET A 15 6.90 11.18 -27.02
C MET A 15 6.03 12.16 -26.23
N TYR A 16 6.66 13.16 -25.62
CA TYR A 16 5.96 14.11 -24.74
C TYR A 16 6.53 15.53 -24.78
N SER A 17 7.51 15.81 -25.65
CA SER A 17 8.20 17.09 -25.80
C SER A 17 9.00 17.55 -24.57
N ASN A 18 8.32 17.90 -23.48
CA ASN A 18 8.91 18.32 -22.21
C ASN A 18 8.03 17.84 -21.02
N PRO A 19 8.64 17.57 -19.85
CA PRO A 19 7.88 17.12 -18.69
C PRO A 19 7.10 18.27 -18.03
N PRO A 20 6.02 17.96 -17.28
CA PRO A 20 5.28 18.96 -16.52
C PRO A 20 6.15 19.57 -15.40
N VAL A 21 6.20 20.91 -15.33
CA VAL A 21 7.13 21.64 -14.45
C VAL A 21 6.70 21.68 -12.98
N HIS A 22 5.40 21.71 -12.71
CA HIS A 22 4.87 22.04 -11.38
C HIS A 22 5.31 21.03 -10.30
N GLY A 23 5.13 19.73 -10.54
CA GLY A 23 5.54 18.70 -9.59
C GLY A 23 7.05 18.66 -9.36
N ALA A 24 7.84 18.92 -10.42
CA ALA A 24 9.30 19.02 -10.30
C ALA A 24 9.72 20.20 -9.42
N LEU A 25 9.03 21.34 -9.51
CA LEU A 25 9.28 22.50 -8.65
C LEU A 25 8.94 22.22 -7.19
N VAL A 26 7.80 21.58 -6.90
CA VAL A 26 7.43 21.20 -5.52
C VAL A 26 8.51 20.32 -4.90
N VAL A 27 8.93 19.26 -5.59
CA VAL A 27 9.98 18.36 -5.12
C VAL A 27 11.32 19.11 -4.97
N SER A 28 11.66 19.98 -5.92
CA SER A 28 12.89 20.79 -5.86
C SER A 28 12.91 21.71 -4.64
N ILE A 29 11.80 22.39 -4.34
CA ILE A 29 11.66 23.27 -3.18
C ILE A 29 11.84 22.46 -1.88
N ILE A 30 11.13 21.34 -1.75
CA ILE A 30 11.20 20.49 -0.54
C ILE A 30 12.61 19.92 -0.33
N LEU A 31 13.26 19.42 -1.39
CA LEU A 31 14.54 18.71 -1.23
C LEU A 31 15.76 19.62 -1.11
N ASN A 32 15.69 20.87 -1.59
CA ASN A 32 16.79 21.83 -1.52
C ASN A 32 16.74 22.71 -0.26
N ASP A 33 15.60 22.80 0.41
CA ASP A 33 15.47 23.49 1.69
C ASP A 33 15.65 22.51 2.87
N PRO A 34 16.65 22.69 3.75
CA PRO A 34 16.90 21.76 4.85
C PRO A 34 15.74 21.59 5.84
N GLU A 35 14.97 22.65 6.10
CA GLU A 35 13.83 22.62 7.03
C GLU A 35 12.66 21.85 6.41
N LEU A 36 12.33 22.16 5.15
CA LEU A 36 11.27 21.45 4.42
C LEU A 36 11.60 19.98 4.21
N LYS A 37 12.86 19.65 3.90
CA LYS A 37 13.31 18.27 3.77
C LYS A 37 13.16 17.50 5.08
N SER A 38 13.54 18.12 6.20
CA SER A 38 13.39 17.52 7.53
C SER A 38 11.93 17.25 7.87
N LEU A 39 11.04 18.22 7.60
CA LEU A 39 9.60 18.07 7.75
C LEU A 39 9.05 16.92 6.89
N TRP A 40 9.40 16.89 5.60
CA TRP A 40 8.96 15.84 4.69
C TRP A 40 9.40 14.44 5.15
N LEU A 41 10.64 14.28 5.62
CA LEU A 41 11.11 13.00 6.16
C LEU A 41 10.30 12.56 7.40
N LYS A 42 9.92 13.50 8.26
CA LYS A 42 9.05 13.23 9.42
C LYS A 42 7.65 12.79 8.98
N GLU A 43 7.08 13.45 7.97
CA GLU A 43 5.76 13.09 7.42
C GLU A 43 5.77 11.70 6.76
N VAL A 44 6.82 11.41 5.96
CA VAL A 44 7.03 10.08 5.36
C VAL A 44 7.16 9.01 6.44
N LYS A 45 7.90 9.27 7.51
CA LYS A 45 7.97 8.36 8.66
C LYS A 45 6.61 8.16 9.32
N GLY A 46 5.84 9.22 9.53
CA GLY A 46 4.48 9.11 10.07
C GLY A 46 3.56 8.24 9.21
N MET A 47 3.61 8.39 7.89
CA MET A 47 2.86 7.53 6.96
C MET A 47 3.30 6.06 7.03
N ALA A 48 4.61 5.82 7.08
CA ALA A 48 5.18 4.48 7.19
C ALA A 48 4.79 3.79 8.50
N ASP A 49 4.95 4.49 9.63
CA ASP A 49 4.63 3.99 10.97
C ASP A 49 3.12 3.64 11.07
N ARG A 50 2.24 4.46 10.47
CA ARG A 50 0.80 4.15 10.40
C ARG A 50 0.52 2.86 9.62
N ILE A 51 1.17 2.67 8.46
CA ILE A 51 1.00 1.46 7.65
C ILE A 51 1.50 0.22 8.41
N ILE A 52 2.65 0.31 9.08
CA ILE A 52 3.19 -0.77 9.92
C ILE A 52 2.21 -1.09 11.06
N GLY A 53 1.67 -0.07 11.71
CA GLY A 53 0.67 -0.22 12.76
C GLY A 53 -0.60 -0.96 12.27
N MET A 54 -1.10 -0.64 11.09
CA MET A 54 -2.28 -1.33 10.52
C MET A 54 -1.98 -2.75 10.08
N ARG A 55 -0.76 -3.05 9.62
CA ARG A 55 -0.33 -4.44 9.34
C ARG A 55 -0.34 -5.28 10.61
N LYS A 56 0.24 -4.74 11.69
CA LYS A 56 0.25 -5.39 13.00
C LYS A 56 -1.17 -5.60 13.51
N ALA A 57 -1.99 -4.56 13.52
CA ALA A 57 -3.37 -4.65 14.00
C ALA A 57 -4.21 -5.66 13.21
N LEU A 58 -4.08 -5.70 11.88
CA LEU A 58 -4.82 -6.66 11.05
C LEU A 58 -4.43 -8.10 11.38
N ARG A 59 -3.12 -8.37 11.49
CA ARG A 59 -2.61 -9.69 11.89
C ARG A 59 -3.10 -10.09 13.28
N GLU A 60 -2.95 -9.22 14.27
CA GLU A 60 -3.37 -9.48 15.66
C GLU A 60 -4.87 -9.77 15.76
N ASN A 61 -5.72 -9.05 15.00
CA ASN A 61 -7.15 -9.33 14.97
C ASN A 61 -7.46 -10.70 14.34
N LEU A 62 -6.75 -11.08 13.26
CA LEU A 62 -6.92 -12.39 12.62
C LEU A 62 -6.49 -13.55 13.53
N GLU A 63 -5.39 -13.38 14.24
CA GLU A 63 -4.90 -14.35 15.23
C GLU A 63 -5.85 -14.42 16.44
N GLY A 64 -6.34 -13.27 16.92
CA GLY A 64 -7.30 -13.19 18.02
C GLY A 64 -8.67 -13.82 17.73
N LEU A 65 -9.07 -13.87 16.45
CA LEU A 65 -10.26 -14.59 15.98
C LEU A 65 -10.07 -16.11 15.91
N GLY A 66 -8.86 -16.62 16.15
CA GLY A 66 -8.57 -18.06 16.10
C GLY A 66 -8.41 -18.60 14.68
N SER A 67 -7.93 -17.78 13.74
CA SER A 67 -7.62 -18.25 12.39
C SER A 67 -6.63 -19.42 12.39
N PRO A 68 -6.90 -20.53 11.68
CA PRO A 68 -5.97 -21.67 11.58
C PRO A 68 -4.81 -21.40 10.60
N LEU A 69 -4.91 -20.37 9.76
CA LEU A 69 -3.88 -19.99 8.80
C LEU A 69 -2.83 -19.06 9.44
N SER A 70 -1.56 -19.18 8.99
CA SER A 70 -0.54 -18.18 9.32
C SER A 70 -0.77 -16.88 8.56
N TRP A 71 -0.66 -15.77 9.28
CA TRP A 71 -0.77 -14.41 8.76
C TRP A 71 0.55 -13.62 8.88
N ASP A 72 1.68 -14.31 9.06
CA ASP A 72 3.01 -13.71 9.23
C ASP A 72 3.40 -12.80 8.06
N HIS A 73 2.97 -13.16 6.85
CA HIS A 73 3.25 -12.40 5.63
C HIS A 73 2.68 -10.99 5.65
N ILE A 74 1.63 -10.71 6.44
CA ILE A 74 1.08 -9.35 6.58
C ILE A 74 2.12 -8.42 7.19
N THR A 75 2.87 -8.88 8.18
CA THR A 75 3.91 -8.10 8.88
C THR A 75 5.30 -8.24 8.25
N ASN A 76 5.59 -9.34 7.57
CA ASN A 76 6.88 -9.54 6.89
C ASN A 76 6.99 -8.74 5.58
N GLN A 77 5.86 -8.44 4.94
CA GLN A 77 5.81 -7.57 3.75
C GLN A 77 5.92 -6.09 4.15
N ILE A 78 6.58 -5.30 3.31
CA ILE A 78 6.76 -3.85 3.50
C ILE A 78 5.98 -3.03 2.48
N GLY A 79 5.77 -1.75 2.80
CA GLY A 79 5.11 -0.79 1.91
C GLY A 79 3.58 -0.85 1.99
N MET A 80 2.91 -0.25 1.01
CA MET A 80 1.47 0.01 1.05
C MET A 80 0.61 -1.21 0.75
N PHE A 81 1.13 -2.20 0.02
CA PHE A 81 0.34 -3.32 -0.47
C PHE A 81 0.67 -4.62 0.25
N CYS A 82 -0.36 -5.41 0.53
CA CYS A 82 -0.23 -6.72 1.13
C CYS A 82 -0.84 -7.77 0.20
N TYR A 83 -0.05 -8.76 -0.22
CA TYR A 83 -0.59 -9.97 -0.84
C TYR A 83 -1.09 -10.88 0.26
N SER A 84 -2.42 -11.00 0.39
CA SER A 84 -3.07 -11.76 1.47
C SER A 84 -3.01 -13.27 1.29
N GLY A 85 -2.82 -13.76 0.06
CA GLY A 85 -2.93 -15.19 -0.28
C GLY A 85 -4.37 -15.65 -0.53
N MET A 86 -5.36 -14.77 -0.42
CA MET A 86 -6.76 -15.12 -0.68
C MET A 86 -7.03 -15.45 -2.15
N THR A 87 -7.90 -16.44 -2.39
CA THR A 87 -8.31 -16.82 -3.74
C THR A 87 -9.29 -15.82 -4.34
N PRO A 88 -9.45 -15.79 -5.68
CA PRO A 88 -10.46 -14.96 -6.34
C PRO A 88 -11.88 -15.13 -5.78
N GLU A 89 -12.25 -16.35 -5.39
CA GLU A 89 -13.57 -16.69 -4.84
C GLU A 89 -13.76 -16.07 -3.45
N GLN A 90 -12.73 -16.12 -2.60
CA GLN A 90 -12.74 -15.47 -1.29
C GLN A 90 -12.85 -13.95 -1.43
N VAL A 91 -12.14 -13.34 -2.39
CA VAL A 91 -12.24 -11.90 -2.67
C VAL A 91 -13.64 -11.51 -3.17
N VAL A 92 -14.27 -12.34 -4.02
CA VAL A 92 -15.64 -12.11 -4.49
C VAL A 92 -16.62 -12.17 -3.31
N ARG A 93 -16.46 -13.12 -2.40
CA ARG A 93 -17.28 -13.19 -1.17
C ARG A 93 -17.08 -11.96 -0.30
N LEU A 94 -15.84 -11.51 -0.08
CA LEU A 94 -15.57 -10.25 0.64
C LEU A 94 -16.29 -9.05 0.02
N THR A 95 -16.34 -8.99 -1.32
CA THR A 95 -17.02 -7.91 -2.02
C THR A 95 -18.55 -7.99 -1.85
N ASN A 96 -19.13 -9.17 -2.03
CA ASN A 96 -20.58 -9.35 -2.07
C ASN A 96 -21.24 -9.42 -0.69
N GLU A 97 -20.58 -10.08 0.28
CA GLU A 97 -21.12 -10.34 1.62
C GLU A 97 -20.70 -9.24 2.62
N TYR A 98 -19.53 -8.62 2.43
CA TYR A 98 -18.92 -7.70 3.40
C TYR A 98 -18.58 -6.31 2.84
N HIS A 99 -18.87 -6.05 1.56
CA HIS A 99 -18.57 -4.76 0.91
C HIS A 99 -17.10 -4.32 1.04
N ILE A 100 -16.18 -5.29 1.04
CA ILE A 100 -14.74 -5.05 1.07
C ILE A 100 -14.18 -5.22 -0.34
N TYR A 101 -13.68 -4.12 -0.91
CA TYR A 101 -13.20 -4.05 -2.29
C TYR A 101 -11.67 -4.11 -2.35
N MET A 102 -11.15 -5.08 -3.10
CA MET A 102 -9.72 -5.25 -3.37
C MET A 102 -9.49 -5.90 -4.73
N THR A 103 -8.24 -5.96 -5.19
CA THR A 103 -7.95 -6.62 -6.47
C THR A 103 -8.17 -8.13 -6.36
N ARG A 104 -8.70 -8.73 -7.42
CA ARG A 104 -9.11 -10.15 -7.46
C ARG A 104 -7.97 -11.15 -7.18
N ASN A 105 -6.72 -10.71 -7.23
CA ASN A 105 -5.54 -11.49 -6.85
C ASN A 105 -5.18 -11.40 -5.34
N GLY A 106 -6.09 -10.91 -4.49
CA GLY A 106 -5.89 -10.83 -3.04
C GLY A 106 -4.93 -9.73 -2.57
N ARG A 107 -4.57 -8.77 -3.42
CA ARG A 107 -3.72 -7.62 -3.01
C ARG A 107 -4.55 -6.54 -2.34
N ILE A 108 -4.29 -6.32 -1.06
CA ILE A 108 -4.93 -5.31 -0.20
C ILE A 108 -4.09 -4.02 -0.21
N SER A 109 -4.74 -2.86 -0.24
CA SER A 109 -4.10 -1.59 0.08
C SER A 109 -4.23 -1.30 1.58
N MET A 110 -3.10 -1.34 2.31
CA MET A 110 -3.05 -1.02 3.75
C MET A 110 -3.35 0.47 4.02
N ALA A 111 -3.38 1.31 2.99
CA ALA A 111 -3.84 2.69 3.08
C ALA A 111 -5.30 2.79 3.53
N GLY A 112 -6.17 1.86 3.09
CA GLY A 112 -7.58 1.84 3.43
C GLY A 112 -7.91 1.21 4.79
N VAL A 113 -6.92 0.58 5.44
CA VAL A 113 -7.09 -0.01 6.77
C VAL A 113 -6.89 1.07 7.83
N THR A 114 -7.82 1.14 8.76
CA THR A 114 -7.89 2.14 9.84
C THR A 114 -8.25 1.46 11.15
N THR A 115 -8.04 2.15 12.27
CA THR A 115 -8.48 1.68 13.59
C THR A 115 -9.99 1.45 13.65
N GLY A 116 -10.79 2.17 12.86
CA GLY A 116 -12.25 2.02 12.81
C GLY A 116 -12.76 0.83 11.99
N ASN A 117 -11.95 0.25 11.08
CA ASN A 117 -12.40 -0.83 10.20
C ASN A 117 -11.57 -2.12 10.28
N VAL A 118 -10.41 -2.11 10.94
CA VAL A 118 -9.49 -3.26 10.96
C VAL A 118 -10.11 -4.52 11.57
N ALA A 119 -10.93 -4.38 12.61
CA ALA A 119 -11.63 -5.50 13.23
C ALA A 119 -12.69 -6.11 12.29
N TYR A 120 -13.45 -5.25 11.58
CA TYR A 120 -14.42 -5.70 10.58
C TYR A 120 -13.74 -6.43 9.42
N LEU A 121 -12.64 -5.87 8.91
CA LEU A 121 -11.85 -6.48 7.85
C LEU A 121 -11.29 -7.84 8.29
N ALA A 122 -10.71 -7.93 9.48
CA ALA A 122 -10.17 -9.18 10.02
C ALA A 122 -11.27 -10.25 10.15
N ASN A 123 -12.43 -9.87 10.69
CA ASN A 123 -13.57 -10.78 10.81
C ASN A 123 -14.04 -11.29 9.45
N ALA A 124 -14.21 -10.41 8.47
CA ALA A 124 -14.62 -10.79 7.13
C ALA A 124 -13.59 -11.73 6.45
N ILE A 125 -12.29 -11.42 6.58
CA ILE A 125 -11.22 -12.30 6.07
C ILE A 125 -11.28 -13.67 6.75
N HIS A 126 -11.41 -13.71 8.08
CA HIS A 126 -11.54 -14.96 8.82
C HIS A 126 -12.74 -15.79 8.35
N GLU A 127 -13.92 -15.17 8.19
CA GLU A 127 -15.14 -15.84 7.72
C GLU A 127 -15.02 -16.42 6.31
N VAL A 128 -14.31 -15.76 5.38
CA VAL A 128 -14.15 -16.28 4.02
C VAL A 128 -13.00 -17.29 3.90
N THR A 129 -12.06 -17.31 4.84
CA THR A 129 -10.87 -18.16 4.82
C THR A 129 -10.93 -19.37 5.75
N LYS A 130 -11.83 -19.38 6.75
CA LYS A 130 -12.01 -20.54 7.63
C LYS A 130 -12.50 -21.74 6.83
N THR A 131 -11.88 -22.90 7.07
CA THR A 131 -12.34 -24.18 6.55
C THR A 131 -13.68 -24.53 7.21
N LYS A 132 -14.62 -25.09 6.44
CA LYS A 132 -15.83 -25.69 7.01
C LYS A 132 -15.49 -26.88 7.89
#